data_AF-A0A3D4FHK5-F1
#
_entry.id   AF-A0A3D4FHK5-F1
#
_cell.length_a   1.000
_cell.length_b   1.000
_cell.length_c   1.000
_cell.angle_alpha   90.00
_cell.angle_beta   90.00
_cell.angle_gamma   90.00
#
_symmetry.space_group_name_H-M   'P 1'
#
loop_
_entity.id
_entity.type
_entity.pdbx_description
1 polymer ?
#
loop_
_entity_poly.entity_id
_entity_poly.type
_entity_poly.pdbx_seq_one_letter_code
_entity_poly.pdbx_strand_id
1 'polypeptide(L)' 'MIKEVIVVEGRDDITAVKRAVDAELIAVSGFGINQSTINKIKEAQKRQGVIVLTDPDFAGEKIRKIIAKRVPNVK' A
#
# COMPACT_ATOMS: atom_id res chain seq x y z
N MET A 1 2.07 2.91 -17.31
CA MET A 1 3.02 3.01 -16.18
C MET A 1 2.41 3.94 -15.15
N ILE A 2 2.06 3.41 -13.98
CA ILE A 2 1.56 4.21 -12.85
C ILE A 2 2.78 4.79 -12.14
N LYS A 3 2.74 6.09 -11.79
CA LYS A 3 3.86 6.76 -11.11
C LYS A 3 3.82 6.53 -9.61
N GLU A 4 2.63 6.43 -9.03
CA GLU A 4 2.43 6.15 -7.62
C GLU A 4 2.89 4.74 -7.23
N VAL A 5 3.33 4.58 -5.97
CA VAL A 5 3.58 3.27 -5.38
C VAL A 5 2.26 2.67 -4.91
N ILE A 6 1.99 1.41 -5.26
CA ILE A 6 0.78 0.71 -4.85
C ILE A 6 1.07 -0.11 -3.59
N VAL A 7 0.30 0.13 -2.52
CA VAL A 7 0.34 -0.66 -1.29
C VAL A 7 -0.76 -1.71 -1.33
N VAL A 8 -0.41 -2.98 -1.12
CA VAL A 8 -1.33 -4.12 -1.16
C VAL A 8 -1.28 -4.95 0.13
N GLU A 9 -2.28 -5.81 0.36
CA GLU A 9 -2.42 -6.57 1.62
C GLU A 9 -1.44 -7.73 1.74
N GLY A 10 -1.14 -8.41 0.63
CA GLY A 10 -0.35 -9.64 0.62
C GLY A 10 0.49 -9.83 -0.64
N ARG A 11 1.14 -11.01 -0.69
CA ARG A 11 2.02 -11.39 -1.81
C ARG A 11 1.25 -11.78 -3.06
N ASP A 12 0.06 -12.35 -2.89
CA ASP A 12 -0.79 -12.74 -4.02
C ASP A 12 -1.27 -11.50 -4.79
N ASP A 13 -1.59 -10.41 -4.06
CA ASP A 13 -1.94 -9.11 -4.65
C ASP A 13 -0.79 -8.53 -5.47
N ILE A 14 0.46 -8.65 -5.03
CA ILE A 14 1.63 -8.22 -5.83
C ILE A 14 1.58 -8.89 -7.20
N THR A 15 1.31 -10.19 -7.23
CA THR A 15 1.28 -10.96 -8.48
C THR A 15 0.12 -10.52 -9.36
N ALA A 16 -1.07 -10.31 -8.78
CA ALA A 16 -2.25 -9.84 -9.50
C ALA A 16 -2.04 -8.44 -10.09
N VAL A 17 -1.55 -7.49 -9.29
CA VAL A 17 -1.33 -6.10 -9.72
C VAL A 17 -0.25 -6.02 -10.79
N LYS A 18 0.87 -6.75 -10.65
CA LYS A 18 1.93 -6.79 -11.68
C LYS A 18 1.46 -7.33 -13.04
N ARG A 19 0.43 -8.18 -13.05
CA ARG A 19 -0.18 -8.67 -14.30
C ARG A 19 -1.03 -7.60 -14.99
N ALA A 20 -1.59 -6.65 -14.23
CA ALA A 20 -2.49 -5.63 -14.72
C ALA A 20 -1.78 -4.31 -15.06
N VAL A 21 -0.79 -3.91 -14.24
CA VAL A 21 -0.13 -2.61 -14.36
C VAL A 21 1.35 -2.70 -14.00
N ASP A 22 2.16 -1.88 -14.66
CA ASP A 22 3.55 -1.63 -14.29
C ASP A 22 3.62 -0.52 -13.23
N ALA A 23 3.98 -0.91 -12.00
CA ALA A 23 4.05 -0.06 -10.81
C ALA A 23 5.02 -0.63 -9.76
N GLU A 24 5.61 0.25 -8.95
CA GLU A 24 6.32 -0.13 -7.72
C GLU A 24 5.29 -0.58 -6.67
N LEU A 25 5.57 -1.69 -5.98
CA LEU A 25 4.63 -2.33 -5.06
C LEU A 25 5.23 -2.52 -3.67
N ILE A 26 4.42 -2.27 -2.64
CA ILE A 26 4.73 -2.56 -1.24
C ILE A 26 3.60 -3.45 -0.68
N ALA A 27 3.90 -4.69 -0.32
CA ALA A 27 2.95 -5.48 0.47
C ALA A 27 3.06 -5.16 1.96
N VAL A 28 1.92 -5.07 2.64
CA VAL A 28 1.86 -5.23 4.09
C VAL A 28 1.81 -6.72 4.45
N SER A 29 1.95 -7.05 5.73
CA SER A 29 1.76 -8.42 6.23
C SER A 29 0.48 -8.47 7.06
N GLY A 30 -0.68 -8.23 6.43
CA GLY A 30 -1.97 -8.10 7.10
C GLY A 30 -1.97 -7.02 8.19
N PHE A 31 -2.42 -7.35 9.40
CA PHE A 31 -2.44 -6.42 10.55
C PHE A 31 -1.06 -6.09 11.12
N GLY A 32 -0.01 -6.82 10.72
CA GLY A 32 1.37 -6.63 11.16
C GLY A 32 2.08 -5.45 10.50
N ILE A 33 1.40 -4.31 10.34
CA ILE A 33 1.98 -3.10 9.75
C ILE A 33 3.00 -2.49 10.72
N ASN A 34 4.24 -2.95 10.59
CA ASN A 34 5.35 -2.54 11.41
C ASN A 34 5.88 -1.14 11.01
N GLN A 35 6.74 -0.57 11.86
CA GLN A 35 7.26 0.77 11.66
C GLN A 35 8.11 0.90 10.39
N SER A 36 8.84 -0.16 10.00
CA SER A 36 9.69 -0.12 8.81
C SER A 36 8.85 -0.06 7.53
N THR A 37 7.74 -0.79 7.45
CA THR A 37 6.79 -0.69 6.34
C THR A 37 6.14 0.69 6.29
N ILE A 38 5.73 1.25 7.42
CA ILE A 38 5.21 2.64 7.46
C ILE A 38 6.24 3.64 6.95
N ASN A 39 7.51 3.51 7.35
CA ASN A 39 8.56 4.41 6.89
C ASN A 39 8.78 4.29 5.37
N LYS A 40 8.75 3.07 4.82
CA LYS A 40 8.81 2.86 3.36
C LYS A 40 7.65 3.56 2.64
N ILE A 41 6.42 3.43 3.17
CA ILE A 41 5.23 4.09 2.60
C ILE A 41 5.36 5.62 2.69
N LYS A 42 5.89 6.16 3.78
CA LYS A 42 6.14 7.61 3.92
C LYS A 42 7.13 8.14 2.88
N GLU A 43 8.23 7.44 2.67
CA GLU A 43 9.23 7.85 1.67
C GLU A 43 8.69 7.70 0.24
N ALA A 44 7.92 6.65 -0.04
CA ALA A 44 7.20 6.50 -1.31
C ALA A 44 6.22 7.66 -1.55
N GLN A 45 5.44 8.03 -0.53
CA GLN A 45 4.47 9.13 -0.61
C GLN A 45 5.14 10.46 -0.93
N LYS A 46 6.30 10.75 -0.33
CA LYS A 46 7.08 11.97 -0.62
C LYS A 46 7.64 11.98 -2.04
N ARG A 47 8.06 10.83 -2.56
CA ARG A 47 8.76 10.70 -3.85
C ARG A 47 7.82 10.76 -5.05
N GLN A 48 6.72 10.00 -5.02
CA GLN A 48 5.86 9.82 -6.19
C GLN A 48 4.38 9.62 -5.85
N GLY A 49 4.01 9.66 -4.56
CA GLY A 49 2.65 9.37 -4.10
C GLY A 49 2.40 7.88 -3.90
N VAL A 50 1.34 7.56 -3.16
CA VAL A 50 0.92 6.21 -2.78
C VAL A 50 -0.56 6.02 -3.04
N ILE A 51 -0.92 4.86 -3.58
CA ILE A 51 -2.29 4.34 -3.69
C ILE A 51 -2.42 3.11 -2.80
N VAL A 52 -3.41 3.07 -1.92
CA VAL A 52 -3.69 1.90 -1.07
C VAL A 52 -4.77 1.04 -1.73
N LEU A 53 -4.36 -0.11 -2.27
CA LEU A 53 -5.23 -1.07 -2.94
C LEU A 53 -5.39 -2.31 -2.06
N THR A 54 -6.48 -2.35 -1.30
CA THR A 54 -6.84 -3.48 -0.44
C THR A 54 -8.30 -3.89 -0.68
N ASP A 55 -8.67 -5.09 -0.26
CA ASP A 55 -10.02 -5.60 -0.45
C ASP A 55 -11.09 -4.74 0.26
N PRO A 56 -12.33 -4.72 -0.26
CA PRO A 56 -13.44 -3.98 0.34
C PRO A 56 -14.03 -4.75 1.54
N ASP A 57 -13.18 -5.25 2.43
CA ASP A 57 -13.56 -6.03 3.60
C ASP A 57 -13.03 -5.38 4.90
N PHE A 58 -13.29 -6.03 6.03
CA PHE A 58 -12.87 -5.54 7.34
C PHE A 58 -11.34 -5.42 7.47
N ALA A 59 -10.59 -6.37 6.92
CA ALA A 59 -9.13 -6.39 6.99
C ALA A 59 -8.53 -5.25 6.17
N GLY A 60 -8.95 -5.13 4.91
CA GLY A 60 -8.55 -4.09 3.98
C GLY A 60 -8.92 -2.69 4.47
N GLU A 61 -10.11 -2.51 5.06
CA GLU A 61 -10.49 -1.25 5.71
C GLU A 61 -9.58 -0.87 6.87
N LYS A 62 -9.24 -1.84 7.73
CA LYS A 62 -8.38 -1.60 8.88
C LYS A 62 -6.96 -1.24 8.45
N ILE A 63 -6.43 -1.89 7.42
CA ILE A 63 -5.16 -1.53 6.79
C ILE A 63 -5.20 -0.09 6.25
N ARG A 64 -6.22 0.27 5.46
CA ARG A 64 -6.42 1.64 4.94
C ARG A 64 -6.42 2.67 6.05
N LYS A 65 -7.21 2.45 7.12
CA LYS A 65 -7.31 3.36 8.28
C LYS A 65 -5.97 3.53 9.00
N ILE A 66 -5.20 2.45 9.20
CA ILE A 66 -3.89 2.51 9.85
C ILE A 66 -2.90 3.31 8.99
N ILE A 67 -2.86 3.07 7.68
CA ILE A 67 -1.96 3.77 6.77
C ILE A 67 -2.33 5.24 6.69
N ALA A 68 -3.59 5.58 6.43
CA ALA A 68 -4.05 6.97 6.31
C ALA A 68 -3.81 7.79 7.59
N LYS A 69 -3.93 7.16 8.77
CA LYS A 69 -3.62 7.82 10.05
C LYS A 69 -2.12 8.14 10.21
N ARG A 70 -1.24 7.31 9.65
CA ARG A 70 0.22 7.42 9.82
C ARG A 70 0.91 8.13 8.66
N VAL A 71 0.27 8.16 7.49
CA VAL A 71 0.77 8.72 6.24
C VAL A 71 -0.35 9.56 5.63
N PRO A 72 -0.32 10.90 5.79
CA PRO A 72 -1.35 11.75 5.25
C PRO A 72 -1.31 11.80 3.72
N ASN A 73 -2.45 12.10 3.10
CA ASN A 73 -2.61 12.30 1.65
C ASN A 73 -2.35 11.06 0.77
N VAL A 74 -2.40 9.85 1.34
CA VAL A 74 -2.47 8.62 0.54
C VAL A 74 -3.79 8.58 -0.24
N LYS A 75 -3.75 8.08 -1.48
CA LYS A 75 -4.91 7.89 -2.34
C LYS A 75 -5.55 6.52 -2.13
#